data_AF-X6F096-F1
#
_entry.id   AF-X6F096-F1
#
_cell.length_a   1.000
_cell.length_b   1.000
_cell.length_c   1.000
_cell.angle_alpha   90.00
_cell.angle_beta   90.00
_cell.angle_gamma   90.00
#
_symmetry.space_group_name_H-M   'P 1'
#
loop_
_entity.id
_entity.type
_entity.pdbx_description
1 polymer ?
#
loop_
_entity_poly.entity_id
_entity_poly.type
_entity_poly.pdbx_seq_one_letter_code
_entity_poly.pdbx_strand_id
1 'polypeptide(L)' 'MANIIEGSPDAETLLGTEGEDWMEGFQGGDWIDGNAGNDEISALGWPGQ' A
#
# COMPACT_ATOMS: atom_id res chain seq x y z
N MET A 1 -6.47 -4.71 14.02
CA MET A 1 -5.86 -5.87 13.35
C MET A 1 -5.16 -5.33 12.14
N ALA A 2 -3.94 -5.78 11.85
CA ALA A 2 -3.21 -5.27 10.70
C ALA A 2 -3.77 -5.84 9.39
N ASN A 3 -4.05 -5.02 8.37
CA ASN A 3 -4.40 -5.53 7.03
C ASN A 3 -3.20 -5.48 6.10
N ILE A 4 -3.24 -6.30 5.04
CA ILE A 4 -2.26 -6.32 3.97
C ILE A 4 -2.97 -5.92 2.67
N ILE A 5 -2.47 -4.89 2.00
CA ILE A 5 -3.02 -4.35 0.75
C ILE A 5 -1.90 -4.27 -0.27
N GLU A 6 -1.99 -5.10 -1.31
CA GLU A 6 -0.98 -5.20 -2.37
C GLU A 6 -1.59 -4.72 -3.69
N GLY A 7 -0.89 -3.79 -4.35
CA GLY A 7 -1.15 -3.36 -5.72
C GLY A 7 -0.48 -4.27 -6.74
N SER A 8 -0.19 -3.73 -7.92
CA SER A 8 0.47 -4.42 -9.01
C SER A 8 1.43 -3.49 -9.76
N PRO A 9 2.10 -3.95 -10.83
CA PRO A 9 2.92 -3.06 -11.67
C PRO A 9 2.14 -2.00 -12.49
N ASP A 10 0.81 -1.95 -12.39
CA ASP A 10 -0.04 -0.98 -13.06
C ASP A 10 -0.34 0.21 -12.14
N ALA A 11 -0.69 1.37 -12.71
CA ALA A 11 -1.04 2.54 -11.90
C ALA A 11 -2.42 2.39 -11.24
N GLU A 12 -2.47 2.41 -9.91
CA GLU A 12 -3.67 2.07 -9.14
C GLU A 12 -4.04 3.09 -8.05
N THR A 13 -5.20 2.86 -7.43
CA THR A 13 -5.62 3.54 -6.21
C THR A 13 -5.76 2.51 -5.10
N LEU A 14 -4.89 2.59 -4.10
CA LEU A 14 -4.89 1.73 -2.93
C LEU A 14 -5.41 2.50 -1.72
N LEU A 15 -6.45 1.96 -1.08
CA LEU A 15 -7.11 2.57 0.07
C LEU A 15 -7.00 1.64 1.28
N GLY A 16 -6.33 2.15 2.31
CA GLY A 16 -6.28 1.58 3.66
C GLY A 16 -7.60 1.69 4.40
N THR A 17 -7.55 1.36 5.68
CA THR A 17 -8.68 1.23 6.59
C THR A 17 -8.53 2.21 7.77
N GLU A 18 -9.37 2.08 8.80
CA GLU A 18 -9.18 2.83 10.05
C GLU A 18 -8.22 2.12 11.04
N GLY A 19 -7.68 0.96 10.63
CA GLY A 19 -6.72 0.17 11.40
C GLY A 19 -5.29 0.35 10.90
N GLU A 20 -4.34 -0.35 11.52
CA GLU A 20 -2.96 -0.40 11.04
C GLU A 20 -2.89 -1.19 9.73
N ASP A 21 -2.29 -0.64 8.68
CA ASP A 21 -2.19 -1.32 7.39
C ASP A 21 -0.75 -1.48 6.91
N TRP A 22 -0.49 -2.57 6.20
CA TRP A 22 0.74 -2.84 5.46
C TRP A 22 0.39 -2.78 3.98
N MET A 23 0.92 -1.79 3.28
CA MET A 23 0.54 -1.50 1.90
C MET A 23 1.75 -1.49 0.97
N GLU A 24 1.64 -2.18 -0.17
CA GLU A 24 2.68 -2.26 -1.20
C GLU A 24 2.11 -1.95 -2.58
N GLY A 25 2.53 -0.83 -3.18
CA GLY A 25 2.07 -0.37 -4.50
C GLY A 25 2.80 -0.96 -5.69
N PHE A 26 4.00 -1.51 -5.52
CA PHE A 26 4.89 -1.95 -6.61
C PHE A 26 5.24 -0.84 -7.61
N GLN A 27 5.32 -1.17 -8.90
CA GLN A 27 5.68 -0.23 -9.96
C GLN A 27 4.39 0.41 -10.45
N GLY A 28 4.41 1.69 -10.80
CA GLY A 28 3.18 2.35 -11.19
C GLY A 28 3.15 3.76 -10.65
N GLY A 29 2.26 4.57 -11.22
CA GLY A 29 1.98 5.90 -10.69
C GLY A 29 0.85 5.83 -9.68
N ASP A 30 1.07 5.18 -8.54
CA ASP A 30 -0.01 4.86 -7.61
C ASP A 30 -0.44 6.04 -6.76
N TRP A 31 -1.73 6.06 -6.44
CA TRP A 31 -2.26 6.88 -5.37
C TRP A 31 -2.60 5.98 -4.18
N ILE A 32 -1.85 6.12 -3.10
CA ILE A 32 -1.98 5.29 -1.90
C ILE A 32 -2.41 6.17 -0.73
N ASP A 33 -3.53 5.84 -0.12
CA ASP A 33 -4.08 6.51 1.08
C ASP A 33 -4.24 5.50 2.21
N GLY A 34 -3.43 5.63 3.27
CA GLY A 34 -3.50 4.76 4.45
C GLY A 34 -4.72 5.00 5.35
N ASN A 35 -5.45 6.09 5.14
CA ASN A 35 -6.49 6.55 6.05
C ASN A 35 -5.97 6.77 7.49
N ALA A 36 -6.58 6.12 8.49
CA ALA A 36 -6.26 6.34 9.89
C ALA A 36 -5.64 5.08 10.47
N GLY A 37 -4.58 5.21 11.25
CA GLY A 37 -3.84 4.05 11.72
C GLY A 37 -2.36 4.36 11.79
N ASN A 38 -1.57 3.38 12.23
CA ASN A 38 -0.13 3.40 12.05
C ASN A 38 0.20 2.45 10.90
N ASP A 39 0.40 3.03 9.73
CA ASP A 39 0.54 2.25 8.49
C ASP A 39 1.99 2.17 8.04
N GLU A 40 2.33 1.06 7.38
CA GLU A 40 3.59 0.88 6.67
C GLU A 40 3.29 0.85 5.17
N ILE A 41 3.76 1.86 4.43
CA ILE A 41 3.44 2.04 3.01
C ILE A 41 4.73 2.04 2.17
N SER A 42 4.79 1.16 1.17
CA SER A 42 5.86 1.12 0.17
C SER A 42 5.30 1.29 -1.24
N ALA A 43 5.80 2.28 -1.99
CA ALA A 43 5.29 2.62 -3.31
C ALA A 43 6.14 2.13 -4.49
N LEU A 44 7.20 1.36 -4.25
CA LEU A 44 8.08 0.82 -5.31
C LEU A 44 8.35 -0.68 -5.17
N GLY A 45 7.67 -1.33 -4.22
CA GLY A 45 7.97 -2.68 -3.81
C GLY A 45 9.25 -2.79 -2.98
N TRP A 46 9.34 -3.80 -2.12
CA TRP A 46 10.60 -4.15 -1.47
C TRP A 46 11.58 -4.68 -2.52
N PRO A 47 12.86 -4.23 -2.52
CA PRO A 47 13.83 -4.75 -3.46
C PRO A 47 14.10 -6.24 -3.16
N GLY A 48 13.40 -7.13 -3.86
CA GLY A 48 13.49 -8.58 -3.64
C GLY A 48 12.23 -9.40 -3.94
N GLN A 49 11.12 -8.78 -4.31
CA GLN A 49 9.98 -9.48 -4.92
C GLN A 49 10.13 -9.63 -6.44
#